data_AF-A0A7V8YS27-F1
#
_entry.id   AF-A0A7V8YS27-F1
#
_cell.length_a   1.000
_cell.length_b   1.000
_cell.length_c   1.000
_cell.angle_alpha   90.00
_cell.angle_beta   90.00
_cell.angle_gamma   90.00
#
_symmetry.space_group_name_H-M   'P 1'
#
loop_
_entity.id
_entity.type
_entity.pdbx_description
1 polymer ?
#
loop_
_entity_poly.entity_id
_entity_poly.type
_entity_poly.pdbx_seq_one_letter_code
_entity_poly.pdbx_strand_id
1 'polypeptide(L)'
;MEVQGLSWMGVRVSDLEATRSFFEKLGLEHRHSEGEMIAFGAKNGDTVEAFGPGDEDHRHFDSGPVVGFEVDDVEAARRELESAGVEFTGAIERGGGMRWAHFRGPDGILFELTGRD
;
A
#
# COMPACT_ATOMS: atom_id res chain seq x y z
N MET A 1 -1.21 -19.69 3.06
CA MET A 1 -1.33 -18.47 2.25
C MET A 1 -0.36 -18.54 1.08
N GLU A 2 -0.72 -17.96 -0.08
CA GLU A 2 0.17 -17.79 -1.23
C GLU A 2 0.08 -16.35 -1.75
N VAL A 3 1.23 -15.73 -2.02
CA VAL A 3 1.32 -14.37 -2.56
C VAL A 3 1.23 -14.43 -4.08
N GLN A 4 0.26 -13.72 -4.67
CA GLN A 4 0.03 -13.68 -6.11
C GLN A 4 0.93 -12.66 -6.82
N GLY A 5 1.33 -11.60 -6.12
CA GLY A 5 2.17 -10.55 -6.66
C GLY A 5 2.47 -9.42 -5.68
N LEU A 6 3.23 -8.43 -6.15
CA LEU A 6 3.43 -7.15 -5.47
C LEU A 6 2.55 -6.11 -6.17
N SER A 7 1.24 -6.11 -5.91
CA SER A 7 0.28 -5.39 -6.75
C SER A 7 -0.04 -3.98 -6.28
N TRP A 8 0.53 -3.57 -5.14
CA TRP A 8 0.39 -2.23 -4.60
C TRP A 8 1.69 -1.74 -3.96
N MET A 9 1.95 -0.43 -4.07
CA MET A 9 2.98 0.27 -3.32
C MET A 9 2.46 1.63 -2.87
N GLY A 10 2.64 1.96 -1.60
CA GLY A 10 2.33 3.28 -1.05
C GLY A 10 3.59 3.97 -0.55
N VAL A 11 3.70 5.27 -0.72
CA VAL A 11 4.84 6.03 -0.22
C VAL A 11 4.44 7.40 0.30
N ARG A 12 4.90 7.75 1.49
CA ARG A 12 4.76 9.10 2.02
C ARG A 12 5.91 9.98 1.51
N VAL A 13 5.58 11.17 1.03
CA VAL A 13 6.53 12.09 0.39
C VAL A 13 6.36 13.51 0.93
N SER A 14 7.46 14.27 0.93
CA SER A 14 7.46 15.67 1.38
C SER A 14 6.93 16.64 0.34
N ASP A 15 7.03 16.27 -0.94
CA ASP A 15 6.61 17.08 -2.09
C ASP A 15 5.84 16.20 -3.07
N LEU A 16 4.52 16.35 -3.04
CA LEU A 16 3.58 15.50 -3.78
C LEU A 16 3.60 15.83 -5.28
N GLU A 17 3.80 17.10 -5.66
CA GLU A 17 3.85 17.53 -7.05
C GLU A 17 5.16 17.11 -7.74
N ALA A 18 6.29 17.23 -7.03
CA ALA A 18 7.57 16.73 -7.51
C ALA A 18 7.54 15.20 -7.68
N THR A 19 6.95 14.49 -6.73
CA THR A 19 6.76 13.02 -6.80
C THR A 19 5.88 12.64 -7.98
N ARG A 20 4.75 13.32 -8.17
CA ARG A 20 3.87 13.10 -9.33
C ARG A 20 4.63 13.23 -10.64
N SER A 21 5.35 14.35 -10.79
CA SER A 21 6.14 14.62 -12.00
C SER A 21 7.21 13.56 -12.23
N PHE A 22 7.79 13.01 -11.17
CA PHE A 22 8.77 11.93 -11.25
C PHE A 22 8.11 10.59 -11.67
N PHE A 23 7.00 10.20 -11.06
CA PHE A 23 6.28 8.97 -11.38
C PHE A 23 5.71 8.96 -12.81
N GLU A 24 5.17 10.09 -13.29
CA GLU A 24 4.73 10.21 -14.68
C GLU A 24 5.90 10.06 -15.67
N LYS A 25 7.10 10.57 -15.33
CA LYS A 25 8.32 10.38 -16.14
C LYS A 25 8.80 8.92 -16.17
N LEU A 26 8.53 8.15 -15.11
CA LEU A 26 8.78 6.70 -15.11
C LEU A 26 7.76 5.93 -15.95
N GLY A 27 6.71 6.60 -16.43
CA GLY A 27 5.66 6.01 -17.26
C GLY A 27 4.52 5.42 -16.44
N LEU A 28 4.38 5.79 -15.16
CA LEU A 28 3.18 5.50 -14.39
C LEU A 28 2.05 6.43 -14.83
N GLU A 29 0.86 5.86 -15.05
CA GLU A 29 -0.32 6.60 -15.49
C GLU A 29 -1.03 7.20 -14.29
N HIS A 30 -1.20 8.52 -14.25
CA HIS A 30 -2.06 9.16 -13.24
C HIS A 30 -3.49 8.63 -13.36
N ARG A 31 -4.03 8.08 -12.27
CA ARG A 31 -5.42 7.57 -12.23
C ARG A 31 -6.36 8.58 -11.62
N HIS A 32 -6.05 9.04 -10.41
CA HIS A 32 -6.83 10.06 -9.71
C HIS A 32 -6.01 10.73 -8.61
N SER A 33 -6.54 11.82 -8.08
CA SER A 33 -6.01 12.52 -6.92
C SER A 33 -7.16 12.89 -5.99
N GLU A 34 -6.94 12.73 -4.69
CA GLU A 34 -7.90 13.08 -3.65
C GLU A 34 -7.16 13.68 -2.46
N GLY A 35 -7.37 14.98 -2.19
CA GLY A 35 -6.68 15.69 -1.12
C GLY A 35 -5.15 15.59 -1.25
N GLU A 36 -4.53 14.98 -0.23
CA GLU A 36 -3.07 14.78 -0.12
C GLU A 36 -2.62 13.42 -0.71
N MET A 37 -3.46 12.75 -1.49
CA MET A 37 -3.14 11.46 -2.12
C MET A 37 -3.19 11.56 -3.65
N ILE A 38 -2.24 10.88 -4.30
CA ILE A 38 -2.25 10.67 -5.75
C ILE A 38 -2.03 9.19 -6.05
N ALA A 39 -2.94 8.62 -6.85
CA ALA A 39 -2.86 7.23 -7.30
C ALA A 39 -2.42 7.13 -8.76
N PHE A 40 -1.59 6.13 -9.04
CA PHE A 40 -1.04 5.83 -10.36
C PHE A 40 -1.22 4.35 -10.70
N GLY A 41 -1.19 4.06 -12.01
CA GLY A 41 -1.17 2.70 -12.55
C GLY A 41 0.12 2.37 -13.27
N ALA A 42 0.67 1.20 -12.99
CA ALA A 42 1.70 0.57 -13.81
C ALA A 42 1.07 -0.26 -14.94
N LYS A 43 1.87 -0.55 -15.99
CA LYS A 43 1.39 -1.26 -17.19
C LYS A 43 0.95 -2.70 -16.93
N ASN A 44 1.48 -3.34 -15.89
CA ASN A 44 1.10 -4.68 -15.47
C ASN A 44 -0.17 -4.71 -14.60
N GLY A 45 -0.75 -3.55 -14.29
CA GLY A 45 -1.96 -3.42 -13.49
C GLY A 45 -1.72 -2.91 -12.08
N ASP A 46 -0.49 -2.97 -11.57
CA ASP A 46 -0.15 -2.59 -10.20
C ASP A 46 -0.48 -1.13 -9.90
N THR A 47 -0.77 -0.85 -8.64
CA THR A 47 -1.14 0.47 -8.15
C THR A 47 0.01 1.08 -7.36
N VAL A 48 0.28 2.36 -7.60
CA VAL A 48 1.27 3.15 -6.87
C VAL A 48 0.56 4.35 -6.28
N GLU A 49 0.67 4.56 -4.97
CA GLU A 49 0.07 5.71 -4.27
C GLU A 49 1.14 6.54 -3.58
N ALA A 50 1.02 7.85 -3.74
CA ALA A 50 1.85 8.84 -3.06
C ALA A 50 0.99 9.66 -2.10
N PHE A 51 1.46 9.80 -0.86
CA PHE A 51 0.78 10.52 0.20
C PHE A 51 1.62 11.72 0.64
N GLY A 52 1.02 12.91 0.57
CA GLY A 52 1.63 14.18 0.94
C GLY A 52 1.71 14.39 2.45
N PRO A 53 2.38 15.47 2.89
CA PRO A 53 2.58 15.75 4.31
C PRO A 53 1.27 16.02 5.07
N GLY A 54 0.21 16.47 4.39
CA GLY A 54 -1.08 16.73 5.02
C GLY A 54 -1.94 15.48 5.22
N ASP A 55 -1.56 14.33 4.64
CA ASP A 55 -2.27 13.06 4.85
C ASP A 55 -2.08 12.59 6.31
N GLU A 56 -3.20 12.37 7.01
CA GLU A 56 -3.21 11.97 8.43
C GLU A 56 -3.27 10.45 8.62
N ASP A 57 -3.84 9.72 7.67
CA ASP A 57 -4.12 8.28 7.78
C ASP A 57 -2.85 7.44 7.58
N HIS A 58 -1.94 7.87 6.69
CA HIS A 58 -0.71 7.16 6.32
C HIS A 58 0.54 7.72 7.04
N ARG A 59 0.36 8.37 8.20
CA ARG A 59 1.49 8.84 9.05
C ARG A 59 2.45 7.73 9.48
N HIS A 60 1.98 6.49 9.49
CA HIS A 60 2.74 5.32 9.89
C HIS A 60 3.67 4.76 8.79
N PHE A 61 3.67 5.36 7.59
CA PHE A 61 4.59 5.03 6.50
C PHE A 61 5.92 5.77 6.72
N ASP A 62 6.71 5.27 7.68
CA ASP A 62 7.85 5.99 8.27
C ASP A 62 9.23 5.42 7.87
N SER A 63 9.29 4.23 7.29
CA SER A 63 10.54 3.54 6.94
C SER A 63 10.88 3.53 5.44
N GLY A 64 10.03 4.11 4.59
CA GLY A 64 10.13 4.06 3.13
C GLY A 64 8.82 3.64 2.47
N PRO A 65 8.83 3.24 1.19
CA PRO A 65 7.64 2.71 0.54
C PRO A 65 7.14 1.44 1.22
N VAL A 66 5.83 1.33 1.37
CA VAL A 66 5.11 0.13 1.82
C VAL A 66 4.79 -0.71 0.61
N VAL A 67 5.12 -1.99 0.68
CA VAL A 67 4.84 -2.96 -0.40
C VAL A 67 3.63 -3.80 -0.01
N GLY A 68 2.66 -3.89 -0.92
CA GLY A 68 1.46 -4.71 -0.80
C GLY A 68 1.63 -6.07 -1.45
N PHE A 69 1.51 -7.13 -0.65
CA PHE A 69 1.49 -8.52 -1.10
C PHE A 69 0.04 -8.92 -1.43
N GLU A 70 -0.21 -9.25 -2.69
CA GLU A 70 -1.54 -9.68 -3.14
C GLU A 70 -1.86 -11.08 -2.64
N VAL A 71 -3.03 -11.25 -2.05
CA VAL A 71 -3.56 -12.53 -1.58
C VAL A 71 -5.04 -12.65 -1.93
N ASP A 72 -5.51 -13.88 -2.13
CA ASP A 72 -6.92 -14.14 -2.47
C ASP A 72 -7.89 -13.80 -1.32
N ASP A 73 -7.45 -13.98 -0.06
CA ASP A 73 -8.26 -13.77 1.14
C ASP A 73 -7.39 -13.10 2.23
N VAL A 74 -7.54 -11.79 2.37
CA VAL A 74 -6.79 -10.98 3.35
C VAL A 74 -7.13 -11.40 4.78
N GLU A 75 -8.36 -11.79 5.07
CA GLU A 75 -8.78 -12.27 6.39
C GLU A 75 -8.09 -13.58 6.76
N ALA A 76 -8.03 -14.54 5.83
CA ALA A 76 -7.34 -15.81 6.04
C ALA A 76 -5.83 -15.62 6.15
N ALA A 77 -5.25 -14.82 5.25
CA ALA A 77 -3.84 -14.46 5.27
C ALA A 77 -3.43 -13.80 6.60
N ARG A 78 -4.21 -12.84 7.08
CA ARG A 78 -4.00 -12.19 8.38
C ARG A 78 -4.03 -13.20 9.53
N ARG A 79 -5.07 -14.06 9.60
CA ARG A 79 -5.16 -15.08 10.66
C ARG A 79 -3.96 -16.02 10.67
N GLU A 80 -3.48 -16.43 9.49
CA GLU A 80 -2.29 -17.27 9.35
C GLU A 80 -1.04 -16.56 9.89
N LEU A 81 -0.81 -15.30 9.50
CA LEU A 81 0.33 -14.50 9.96
C LEU A 81 0.26 -14.19 11.47
N GLU A 82 -0.91 -13.84 12.01
CA GLU A 82 -1.11 -13.65 13.45
C GLU A 82 -0.79 -14.93 14.22
N SER A 83 -1.19 -16.11 13.71
CA SER A 83 -0.85 -17.40 14.32
C SER A 83 0.65 -17.71 14.31
N ALA A 84 1.41 -17.08 13.41
CA ALA A 84 2.86 -17.15 13.33
C ALA A 84 3.57 -16.04 14.13
N GLY A 85 2.83 -15.21 14.86
CA GLY A 85 3.38 -14.16 15.72
C GLY A 85 3.64 -12.82 15.02
N VAL A 86 3.10 -12.60 13.82
CA VAL A 86 3.18 -11.31 13.14
C VAL A 86 2.18 -10.31 13.75
N GLU A 87 2.65 -9.09 14.02
CA GLU A 87 1.82 -8.01 14.56
C GLU A 87 1.28 -7.11 13.44
N PHE A 88 -0.04 -6.95 13.40
CA PHE A 88 -0.74 -6.00 12.52
C PHE A 88 -0.91 -4.65 13.20
N THR A 89 -0.71 -3.57 12.44
CA THR A 89 -0.74 -2.19 12.97
C THR A 89 -2.15 -1.60 13.06
N GLY A 90 -3.17 -2.30 12.55
CA GLY A 90 -4.55 -1.84 12.52
C GLY A 90 -5.57 -2.93 12.19
N ALA A 91 -6.80 -2.51 11.90
CA ALA A 91 -7.86 -3.39 11.39
C ALA A 91 -7.65 -3.73 9.91
N ILE A 92 -8.46 -4.63 9.36
CA ILE A 92 -8.58 -4.77 7.90
C ILE A 92 -9.42 -3.59 7.41
N GLU A 93 -8.90 -2.86 6.44
CA GLU A 93 -9.51 -1.71 5.81
C GLU A 93 -10.11 -2.10 4.45
N ARG A 94 -11.05 -1.29 3.94
CA ARG A 94 -11.74 -1.52 2.67
C ARG A 94 -12.01 -0.21 1.95
N GLY A 95 -11.88 -0.23 0.63
CA GLY A 95 -12.10 0.95 -0.22
C GLY A 95 -11.81 0.63 -1.69
N GLY A 96 -12.54 1.26 -2.61
CA GLY A 96 -12.28 1.11 -4.05
C GLY A 96 -12.39 -0.33 -4.60
N GLY A 97 -13.11 -1.22 -3.93
CA GLY A 97 -13.18 -2.65 -4.29
C GLY A 97 -11.95 -3.46 -3.89
N MET A 98 -11.13 -2.91 -3.00
CA MET A 98 -9.97 -3.56 -2.39
C MET A 98 -10.17 -3.67 -0.89
N ARG A 99 -9.47 -4.63 -0.29
CA ARG A 99 -9.27 -4.77 1.15
C ARG A 99 -7.80 -4.91 1.45
N TRP A 100 -7.36 -4.33 2.56
CA TRP A 100 -5.95 -4.39 2.93
C TRP A 100 -5.73 -4.37 4.44
N ALA A 101 -4.54 -4.78 4.87
CA ALA A 101 -4.12 -4.72 6.26
C ALA A 101 -2.60 -4.57 6.38
N HIS A 102 -2.19 -3.59 7.17
CA HIS A 102 -0.79 -3.28 7.43
C HIS A 102 -0.20 -4.12 8.58
N PHE A 103 1.05 -4.57 8.42
CA PHE A 103 1.77 -5.35 9.42
C PHE A 103 3.28 -5.05 9.41
N ARG A 104 3.97 -5.38 10.50
CA ARG A 104 5.42 -5.26 10.58
C ARG A 104 6.11 -6.61 10.38
N GLY A 105 7.09 -6.63 9.49
CA GLY A 105 7.97 -7.78 9.28
C GLY A 105 9.00 -7.95 10.42
N PRO A 106 9.89 -8.95 10.31
CA PRO A 106 10.88 -9.28 11.36
C PRO A 106 11.77 -8.11 11.78
N ASP A 107 12.10 -7.21 10.85
CA ASP A 107 12.96 -6.03 11.11
C ASP A 107 12.15 -4.76 11.42
N GLY A 108 10.84 -4.89 11.68
CA GLY A 108 9.94 -3.76 11.95
C GLY A 108 9.48 -2.99 10.72
N ILE A 109 9.93 -3.37 9.51
CA ILE A 109 9.53 -2.76 8.23
C ILE A 109 8.04 -2.96 8.00
N LEU A 110 7.35 -1.90 7.59
CA LEU A 110 5.92 -1.92 7.29
C LEU A 110 5.65 -2.55 5.93
N PHE A 111 4.70 -3.49 5.90
CA PHE A 111 4.17 -4.13 4.70
C PHE A 111 2.65 -4.13 4.73
N GLU A 112 2.05 -4.45 3.60
CA GLU A 112 0.60 -4.59 3.45
C GLU A 112 0.25 -5.98 2.89
N LEU A 113 -0.83 -6.58 3.41
CA LEU A 113 -1.60 -7.58 2.67
C LEU A 113 -2.68 -6.86 1.89
N THR A 114 -2.85 -7.17 0.61
CA THR A 114 -3.85 -6.54 -0.24
C THR A 114 -4.61 -7.58 -1.04
N GLY A 115 -5.86 -7.33 -1.36
CA GLY A 115 -6.71 -8.25 -2.12
C GLY A 115 -7.99 -7.60 -2.58
N ARG A 116 -8.65 -8.20 -3.57
CA ARG A 116 -9.95 -7.71 -4.05
C ARG A 116 -11.04 -8.03 -3.04
N ASP A 117 -12.01 -7.11 -2.91
CA ASP A 117 -13.17 -7.28 -2.05
C ASP A 117 -14.17 -8.33 -2.52
#